data_AF-A0A7K5YTT9-F1
#
_entry.id   AF-A0A7K5YTT9-F1
#
_cell.length_a   1.000
_cell.length_b   1.000
_cell.length_c   1.000
_cell.angle_alpha   90.00
_cell.angle_beta   90.00
_cell.angle_gamma   90.00
#
_symmetry.space_group_name_H-M   'P 1'
#
loop_
_entity.id
_entity.type
_entity.pdbx_description
1 polymer ?
#
loop_
_entity_poly.entity_id
_entity_poly.type
_entity_poly.pdbx_seq_one_letter_code
_entity_poly.pdbx_strand_id
1 'polypeptide(L)'
;SINEETVELLQKKINMEDYTLENAKKVCGNVAGLLSWTQAMAILKKNNRDVLPLKVIHHLLLSQKKKKKKEKKKKEKSKKEKKMNDDSKSFPYFFSLKKKLFTKATDLLNDAETCRRKMQAASALIDGLSGERVRWTQQSKEFKAQINRLVGDVLLCTGFLSYCGPFNQTFRTLLLKDLWEAEMRSHKIPFSENLNLISMLVDPPTISEWNLQGLPGDDLSIQNGIIVTKAARYPLLVDPQTQGKSWIKKKEQENELKVSSI
;
A
#
# COMPACT_ATOMS: atom_id res chain seq x y z
N SER A 1 -95.81 -30.91 9.54
CA SER A 1 -95.10 -32.05 8.91
C SER A 1 -96.15 -33.02 8.45
N ILE A 2 -96.07 -33.56 7.23
CA ILE A 2 -96.94 -34.66 6.79
C ILE A 2 -96.61 -35.87 7.67
N ASN A 3 -97.60 -36.42 8.37
CA ASN A 3 -97.44 -37.55 9.29
C ASN A 3 -97.42 -38.87 8.51
N GLU A 4 -96.81 -39.91 9.07
CA GLU A 4 -96.64 -41.20 8.37
C GLU A 4 -98.01 -41.83 8.03
N GLU A 5 -98.98 -41.71 8.96
CA GLU A 5 -100.38 -42.14 8.77
C GLU A 5 -101.07 -41.45 7.58
N THR A 6 -100.81 -40.15 7.38
CA THR A 6 -101.41 -39.40 6.26
C THR A 6 -100.87 -39.84 4.90
N VAL A 7 -99.62 -40.29 4.83
CA VAL A 7 -99.01 -40.83 3.60
C VAL A 7 -99.54 -42.23 3.32
N GLU A 8 -99.74 -43.06 4.34
CA GLU A 8 -100.26 -44.41 4.21
C GLU A 8 -101.71 -44.41 3.68
N LEU A 9 -102.54 -43.51 4.22
CA LEU A 9 -103.89 -43.23 3.71
C LEU A 9 -103.87 -42.73 2.26
N LEU A 10 -102.93 -41.83 1.92
CA LEU A 10 -102.73 -41.32 0.56
C LEU A 10 -102.29 -42.43 -0.40
N GLN A 11 -101.37 -43.31 0.01
CA GLN A 11 -100.86 -44.40 -0.82
C GLN A 11 -101.98 -45.37 -1.25
N LYS A 12 -102.92 -45.66 -0.34
CA LYS A 12 -104.10 -46.47 -0.62
C LYS A 12 -105.03 -45.83 -1.68
N LYS A 13 -105.10 -44.50 -1.71
CA LYS A 13 -105.87 -43.75 -2.74
C LYS A 13 -105.11 -43.63 -4.06
N ILE A 14 -103.78 -43.50 -4.01
CA ILE A 14 -102.92 -43.42 -5.20
C ILE A 14 -102.88 -44.74 -5.98
N ASN A 15 -103.03 -45.88 -5.32
CA ASN A 15 -103.03 -47.20 -5.96
C ASN A 15 -104.39 -47.61 -6.58
N MET A 16 -105.41 -46.74 -6.57
CA MET A 16 -106.69 -47.02 -7.23
C MET A 16 -106.57 -46.82 -8.76
N GLU A 17 -107.19 -47.67 -9.57
CA GLU A 17 -107.10 -47.65 -11.05
C GLU A 17 -107.55 -46.31 -11.67
N ASP A 18 -108.49 -45.62 -11.01
CA ASP A 18 -108.99 -44.31 -11.42
C ASP A 18 -108.03 -43.14 -11.12
N TYR A 19 -107.00 -43.36 -10.30
CA TYR A 19 -106.04 -42.34 -9.85
C TYR A 19 -104.84 -42.19 -10.80
N THR A 20 -105.14 -42.02 -12.09
CA THR A 20 -104.14 -41.87 -13.16
C THR A 20 -104.15 -40.46 -13.75
N LEU A 21 -102.97 -39.98 -14.16
CA LEU A 21 -102.79 -38.65 -14.74
C LEU A 21 -103.68 -38.44 -15.99
N GLU A 22 -103.94 -39.51 -16.75
CA GLU A 22 -104.81 -39.46 -17.94
C GLU A 22 -106.28 -39.23 -17.59
N ASN A 23 -106.79 -39.85 -16.52
CA ASN A 23 -108.17 -39.65 -16.08
C ASN A 23 -108.37 -38.27 -15.44
N ALA A 24 -107.40 -37.77 -14.67
CA ALA A 24 -107.49 -36.43 -14.08
C ALA A 24 -107.44 -35.30 -15.14
N LYS A 25 -106.68 -35.50 -16.23
CA LYS A 25 -106.60 -34.54 -17.35
C LYS A 25 -107.93 -34.41 -18.12
N LYS A 26 -108.77 -35.46 -18.15
CA LYS A 26 -110.10 -35.40 -18.78
C LYS A 26 -111.07 -34.46 -18.07
N VAL A 27 -110.87 -34.21 -16.77
CA VAL A 27 -111.75 -33.34 -15.96
C VAL A 27 -111.22 -31.91 -15.89
N CYS A 28 -109.94 -31.71 -15.54
CA CYS A 28 -109.31 -30.39 -15.44
C CYS A 28 -107.77 -30.47 -15.30
N GLY A 29 -107.03 -29.63 -16.03
CA GLY A 29 -105.56 -29.56 -15.95
C GLY A 29 -105.01 -29.24 -14.56
N ASN A 30 -105.71 -28.42 -13.78
CA ASN A 30 -105.30 -28.06 -12.41
C ASN A 30 -105.39 -29.26 -11.45
N VAL A 31 -106.38 -30.14 -11.65
CA VAL A 31 -106.55 -31.37 -10.85
C VAL A 31 -105.43 -32.36 -11.15
N ALA A 32 -104.99 -32.47 -12.40
CA ALA A 32 -103.83 -33.27 -12.77
C ALA A 32 -102.51 -32.76 -12.14
N GLY A 33 -102.35 -31.44 -12.01
CA GLY A 33 -101.22 -30.82 -11.31
C GLY A 33 -101.20 -31.14 -9.81
N LEU A 34 -102.36 -31.06 -9.15
CA LEU A 34 -102.51 -31.45 -7.74
C LEU A 34 -102.26 -32.94 -7.51
N LEU A 35 -102.73 -33.80 -8.43
CA LEU A 35 -102.51 -35.25 -8.36
C LEU A 35 -101.02 -35.62 -8.52
N SER A 36 -100.31 -34.96 -9.45
CA SER A 36 -98.86 -35.11 -9.57
C SER A 36 -98.13 -34.61 -8.32
N TRP A 37 -98.60 -33.50 -7.72
CA TRP A 37 -98.03 -32.96 -6.50
C TRP A 37 -98.24 -33.88 -5.30
N THR A 38 -99.41 -34.50 -5.12
CA THR A 38 -99.66 -35.44 -4.02
C THR A 38 -98.81 -36.71 -4.18
N GLN A 39 -98.70 -37.25 -5.40
CA GLN A 39 -97.81 -38.37 -5.70
C GLN A 39 -96.33 -38.02 -5.45
N ALA A 40 -95.90 -36.84 -5.87
CA ALA A 40 -94.54 -36.35 -5.62
C ALA A 40 -94.26 -36.13 -4.13
N MET A 41 -95.23 -35.63 -3.36
CA MET A 41 -95.09 -35.41 -1.92
C MET A 41 -95.01 -36.73 -1.12
N ALA A 42 -95.75 -37.77 -1.52
CA ALA A 42 -95.62 -39.10 -0.95
C ALA A 42 -94.22 -39.70 -1.20
N ILE A 43 -93.72 -39.61 -2.45
CA ILE A 43 -92.37 -40.05 -2.83
C ILE A 43 -91.29 -39.24 -2.09
N LEU A 44 -91.45 -37.92 -1.97
CA LEU A 44 -90.52 -37.04 -1.28
C LEU A 44 -90.39 -37.40 0.20
N LYS A 45 -91.50 -37.70 0.90
CA LYS A 45 -91.46 -38.06 2.32
C LYS A 45 -90.73 -39.39 2.54
N LYS A 46 -91.01 -40.40 1.71
CA LYS A 46 -90.30 -41.69 1.74
C LYS A 46 -88.80 -41.51 1.51
N ASN A 47 -88.41 -40.75 0.48
CA ASN A 47 -87.01 -40.48 0.18
C ASN A 47 -86.32 -39.63 1.27
N ASN A 48 -87.05 -38.70 1.91
CA ASN A 48 -86.49 -37.89 2.98
C ASN A 48 -86.16 -38.70 4.25
N ARG A 49 -86.86 -39.82 4.51
CA ARG A 49 -86.52 -40.71 5.64
C ARG A 49 -85.08 -41.23 5.55
N ASP A 50 -84.66 -41.61 4.35
CA ASP A 50 -83.32 -42.17 4.11
C ASP A 50 -82.28 -41.07 3.83
N VAL A 51 -82.67 -39.99 3.16
CA VAL A 51 -81.74 -38.95 2.70
C VAL A 51 -81.36 -37.94 3.80
N LEU A 52 -82.26 -37.65 4.76
CA LEU A 52 -81.96 -36.73 5.86
C LEU A 52 -80.77 -37.15 6.75
N PRO A 53 -80.70 -38.40 7.26
CA PRO A 53 -79.54 -38.84 8.05
C PRO A 53 -78.24 -38.83 7.22
N LEU A 54 -78.32 -39.21 5.94
CA LEU A 54 -77.19 -39.15 5.01
C LEU A 54 -76.70 -37.71 4.80
N LYS A 55 -77.60 -36.73 4.69
CA LYS A 55 -77.26 -35.29 4.61
C LYS A 55 -76.54 -34.80 5.88
N VAL A 56 -76.99 -35.19 7.06
CA VAL A 56 -76.36 -34.82 8.34
C VAL A 56 -74.95 -35.42 8.45
N ILE A 57 -74.80 -36.72 8.17
CA ILE A 57 -73.51 -37.41 8.19
C ILE A 57 -72.55 -36.79 7.16
N HIS A 58 -73.04 -36.52 5.94
CA HIS A 58 -72.26 -35.86 4.90
C HIS A 58 -71.77 -34.47 5.35
N HIS A 59 -72.64 -33.65 5.94
CA HIS A 59 -72.26 -32.34 6.47
C HIS A 59 -71.21 -32.45 7.59
N LEU A 60 -71.36 -33.44 8.48
CA LEU A 60 -70.39 -33.68 9.55
C LEU A 60 -69.03 -34.11 8.99
N LEU A 61 -69.02 -35.01 8.00
CA LEU A 61 -67.80 -35.45 7.30
C LEU A 61 -67.13 -34.30 6.55
N LEU A 62 -67.90 -33.42 5.90
CA LEU A 62 -67.38 -32.21 5.26
C LEU A 62 -66.76 -31.26 6.29
N SER A 63 -67.42 -31.05 7.43
CA SER A 63 -66.92 -30.23 8.53
C SER A 63 -65.63 -30.80 9.12
N GLN A 64 -65.58 -32.11 9.36
CA GLN A 64 -64.38 -32.84 9.80
C GLN A 64 -63.23 -32.74 8.79
N LYS A 65 -63.50 -32.94 7.48
CA LYS A 65 -62.51 -32.79 6.41
C LYS A 65 -61.97 -31.36 6.32
N LYS A 66 -62.84 -30.35 6.46
CA LYS A 66 -62.44 -28.93 6.50
C LYS A 66 -61.55 -28.62 7.71
N LYS A 67 -61.89 -29.15 8.90
CA LYS A 67 -61.06 -29.01 10.11
C LYS A 67 -59.68 -29.66 9.94
N LYS A 68 -59.62 -30.92 9.49
CA LYS A 68 -58.35 -31.62 9.23
C LYS A 68 -57.48 -30.92 8.18
N LYS A 69 -58.07 -30.38 7.10
CA LYS A 69 -57.33 -29.58 6.10
C LYS A 69 -56.78 -28.28 6.69
N LYS A 70 -57.57 -27.57 7.52
CA LYS A 70 -57.10 -26.35 8.22
C LYS A 70 -55.97 -26.65 9.20
N GLU A 71 -56.06 -27.74 9.97
CA GLU A 71 -55.00 -28.15 10.90
C GLU A 71 -53.70 -28.55 10.17
N LYS A 72 -53.80 -29.30 9.06
CA LYS A 72 -52.62 -29.63 8.24
C LYS A 72 -51.94 -28.37 7.71
N LYS A 73 -52.71 -27.43 7.14
CA LYS A 73 -52.16 -26.13 6.68
C LYS A 73 -51.55 -25.32 7.82
N LYS A 74 -52.13 -25.34 9.02
CA LYS A 74 -51.58 -24.64 10.20
C LYS A 74 -50.28 -25.29 10.70
N LYS A 75 -50.19 -26.62 10.67
CA LYS A 75 -48.95 -27.37 10.97
C LYS A 75 -47.84 -27.10 9.95
N GLU A 76 -48.18 -27.01 8.66
CA GLU A 76 -47.19 -26.66 7.62
C GLU A 76 -46.72 -25.20 7.72
N LYS A 77 -47.63 -24.25 7.95
CA LYS A 77 -47.27 -22.85 8.18
C LYS A 77 -46.37 -22.69 9.39
N SER A 78 -46.73 -23.28 10.53
CA SER A 78 -45.90 -23.23 11.74
C SER A 78 -44.53 -23.91 11.56
N LYS A 79 -44.42 -24.99 10.78
CA LYS A 79 -43.11 -25.57 10.43
C LYS A 79 -42.26 -24.64 9.55
N LYS A 80 -42.87 -23.98 8.56
CA LYS A 80 -42.17 -23.01 7.69
C LYS A 80 -41.77 -21.75 8.45
N GLU A 81 -42.64 -21.25 9.33
CA GLU A 81 -42.35 -20.13 10.23
C GLU A 81 -41.23 -20.44 11.20
N LYS A 82 -41.20 -21.65 11.79
CA LYS A 82 -40.08 -22.09 12.63
C LYS A 82 -38.76 -22.11 11.85
N LYS A 83 -38.73 -22.72 10.67
CA LYS A 83 -37.53 -22.73 9.82
C LYS A 83 -37.07 -21.32 9.44
N MET A 84 -37.99 -20.45 8.98
CA MET A 84 -37.65 -19.05 8.69
C MET A 84 -37.14 -18.29 9.91
N ASN A 85 -37.70 -18.55 11.08
CA ASN A 85 -37.26 -17.90 12.32
C ASN A 85 -35.89 -18.43 12.76
N ASP A 86 -35.61 -19.72 12.60
CA ASP A 86 -34.31 -20.32 12.89
C ASP A 86 -33.22 -19.81 11.91
N ASP A 87 -33.53 -19.74 10.61
CA ASP A 87 -32.65 -19.16 9.60
C ASP A 87 -32.42 -17.66 9.85
N SER A 88 -33.49 -16.91 10.21
CA SER A 88 -33.42 -15.50 10.57
C SER A 88 -32.60 -15.24 11.83
N LYS A 89 -32.47 -16.20 12.74
CA LYS A 89 -31.60 -16.10 13.93
C LYS A 89 -30.14 -16.43 13.62
N SER A 90 -29.89 -17.33 12.68
CA SER A 90 -28.53 -17.72 12.26
C SER A 90 -27.88 -16.69 11.33
N PHE A 91 -28.69 -16.02 10.48
CA PHE A 91 -28.21 -15.07 9.49
C PHE A 91 -27.41 -13.87 10.07
N PRO A 92 -27.83 -13.20 11.18
CA PRO A 92 -27.07 -12.12 11.79
C PRO A 92 -25.68 -12.56 12.26
N TYR A 93 -25.60 -13.77 12.82
CA TYR A 93 -24.33 -14.35 13.26
C TYR A 93 -23.39 -14.57 12.06
N PHE A 94 -23.87 -15.24 11.01
CA PHE A 94 -23.08 -15.48 9.79
C PHE A 94 -22.67 -14.18 9.10
N PHE A 95 -23.58 -13.19 9.03
CA PHE A 95 -23.29 -11.88 8.47
C PHE A 95 -22.21 -11.14 9.27
N SER A 96 -22.28 -11.20 10.61
CA SER A 96 -21.26 -10.62 11.49
C SER A 96 -19.89 -11.29 11.31
N LEU A 97 -19.86 -12.62 11.14
CA LEU A 97 -18.63 -13.37 10.91
C LEU A 97 -18.03 -13.04 9.55
N LYS A 98 -18.85 -13.01 8.49
CA LYS A 98 -18.42 -12.61 7.14
C LYS A 98 -17.88 -11.19 7.13
N LYS A 99 -18.52 -10.25 7.85
CA LYS A 99 -18.03 -8.87 7.99
C LYS A 99 -16.66 -8.84 8.66
N LYS A 100 -16.46 -9.57 9.77
CA LYS A 100 -15.17 -9.66 10.47
C LYS A 100 -14.07 -10.28 9.59
N LEU A 101 -14.39 -11.31 8.82
CA LEU A 101 -13.44 -11.93 7.89
C LEU A 101 -13.08 -10.98 6.75
N PHE A 102 -14.07 -10.27 6.20
CA PHE A 102 -13.85 -9.29 5.15
C PHE A 102 -12.99 -8.13 5.63
N THR A 103 -13.25 -7.57 6.82
CA THR A 103 -12.41 -6.49 7.37
C THR A 103 -10.98 -6.98 7.57
N LYS A 104 -10.77 -8.15 8.18
CA LYS A 104 -9.43 -8.73 8.35
C LYS A 104 -8.71 -8.96 7.02
N ALA A 105 -9.42 -9.45 6.00
CA ALA A 105 -8.84 -9.65 4.68
C ALA A 105 -8.41 -8.32 4.04
N THR A 106 -9.24 -7.28 4.15
CA THR A 106 -8.91 -5.94 3.66
C THR A 106 -7.74 -5.32 4.43
N ASP A 107 -7.69 -5.48 5.76
CA ASP A 107 -6.60 -4.98 6.60
C ASP A 107 -5.27 -5.64 6.21
N LEU A 108 -5.26 -6.97 6.04
CA LEU A 108 -4.06 -7.70 5.59
C LEU A 108 -3.59 -7.27 4.19
N LEU A 109 -4.53 -6.99 3.28
CA LEU A 109 -4.19 -6.49 1.94
C LEU A 109 -3.57 -5.09 2.02
N ASN A 110 -4.12 -4.21 2.84
CA ASN A 110 -3.58 -2.87 3.06
C ASN A 110 -2.18 -2.91 3.70
N ASP A 111 -1.98 -3.80 4.67
CA ASP A 111 -0.68 -4.01 5.32
C ASP A 111 0.35 -4.55 4.33
N ALA A 112 -0.02 -5.53 3.51
CA ALA A 112 0.82 -6.07 2.45
C ALA A 112 1.20 -5.00 1.43
N GLU A 113 0.26 -4.15 1.00
CA GLU A 113 0.54 -3.07 0.07
C GLU A 113 1.46 -2.01 0.70
N THR A 114 1.23 -1.66 1.96
CA THR A 114 2.09 -0.72 2.70
C THR A 114 3.51 -1.27 2.83
N CYS A 115 3.65 -2.55 3.15
CA CYS A 115 4.95 -3.23 3.19
C CYS A 115 5.63 -3.20 1.82
N ARG A 116 4.91 -3.52 0.74
CA ARG A 116 5.42 -3.47 -0.63
C ARG A 116 5.93 -2.08 -0.99
N ARG A 117 5.18 -1.02 -0.65
CA ARG A 117 5.61 0.37 -0.89
C ARG A 117 6.89 0.70 -0.12
N LYS A 118 6.98 0.30 1.16
CA LYS A 118 8.20 0.47 1.97
C LYS A 118 9.39 -0.27 1.38
N MET A 119 9.21 -1.52 0.94
CA MET A 119 10.26 -2.31 0.29
C MET A 119 10.74 -1.65 -1.01
N GLN A 120 9.83 -1.15 -1.84
CA GLN A 120 10.20 -0.44 -3.08
C GLN A 120 11.00 0.84 -2.79
N ALA A 121 10.57 1.63 -1.81
CA ALA A 121 11.32 2.82 -1.40
C ALA A 121 12.71 2.46 -0.86
N ALA A 122 12.81 1.42 -0.02
CA ALA A 122 14.09 0.94 0.49
C ALA A 122 15.01 0.43 -0.63
N SER A 123 14.49 -0.32 -1.61
CA SER A 123 15.26 -0.78 -2.77
C SER A 123 15.79 0.39 -3.58
N ALA A 124 14.93 1.38 -3.89
CA ALA A 124 15.35 2.56 -4.64
C ALA A 124 16.44 3.35 -3.90
N LEU A 125 16.37 3.45 -2.57
CA LEU A 125 17.42 4.06 -1.76
C LEU A 125 18.72 3.25 -1.78
N ILE A 126 18.64 1.93 -1.63
CA ILE A 126 19.82 1.05 -1.70
C ILE A 126 20.48 1.15 -3.07
N ASP A 127 19.70 1.13 -4.15
CA ASP A 127 20.21 1.22 -5.51
C ASP A 127 20.82 2.60 -5.78
N GLY A 128 20.19 3.68 -5.32
CA GLY A 128 20.72 5.04 -5.39
C GLY A 128 22.04 5.21 -4.63
N LEU A 129 22.16 4.58 -3.45
CA LEU A 129 23.36 4.62 -2.61
C LEU A 129 24.42 3.58 -3.00
N SER A 130 24.10 2.62 -3.85
CA SER A 130 25.03 1.55 -4.26
C SER A 130 26.25 2.12 -4.99
N GLY A 131 26.02 3.13 -5.85
CA GLY A 131 27.10 3.87 -6.52
C GLY A 131 28.00 4.62 -5.53
N GLU A 132 27.39 5.26 -4.52
CA GLU A 132 28.13 5.95 -3.46
C GLU A 132 28.97 4.99 -2.63
N ARG A 133 28.43 3.82 -2.29
CA ARG A 133 29.17 2.77 -1.58
C ARG A 133 30.42 2.36 -2.35
N VAL A 134 30.33 2.15 -3.65
CA VAL A 134 31.49 1.81 -4.49
C VAL A 134 32.50 2.96 -4.49
N ARG A 135 32.03 4.19 -4.69
CA ARG A 135 32.87 5.40 -4.68
C ARG A 135 33.61 5.58 -3.36
N TRP A 136 32.92 5.50 -2.21
CA TRP A 136 33.52 5.63 -0.89
C TRP A 136 34.48 4.48 -0.58
N THR A 137 34.15 3.26 -1.01
CA THR A 137 35.07 2.12 -0.87
C THR A 137 36.36 2.35 -1.65
N GLN A 138 36.25 2.87 -2.87
CA GLN A 138 37.41 3.20 -3.70
C GLN A 138 38.22 4.35 -3.09
N GLN A 139 37.56 5.44 -2.67
CA GLN A 139 38.20 6.57 -2.00
C GLN A 139 38.90 6.14 -0.70
N SER A 140 38.29 5.24 0.09
CA SER A 140 38.89 4.72 1.31
C SER A 140 40.21 3.97 1.02
N LYS A 141 40.24 3.16 -0.03
CA LYS A 141 41.47 2.47 -0.48
C LYS A 141 42.52 3.47 -0.96
N GLU A 142 42.12 4.47 -1.72
CA GLU A 142 43.00 5.54 -2.20
C GLU A 142 43.60 6.33 -1.05
N PHE A 143 42.78 6.74 -0.07
CA PHE A 143 43.26 7.43 1.12
C PHE A 143 44.24 6.58 1.92
N LYS A 144 43.98 5.28 2.08
CA LYS A 144 44.92 4.38 2.75
C LYS A 144 46.27 4.34 2.02
N ALA A 145 46.26 4.30 0.69
CA ALA A 145 47.49 4.35 -0.10
C ALA A 145 48.18 5.73 -0.01
N GLN A 146 47.42 6.82 0.00
CA GLN A 146 47.94 8.18 0.18
C GLN A 146 48.58 8.37 1.56
N ILE A 147 47.94 7.92 2.64
CA ILE A 147 48.48 7.99 4.01
C ILE A 147 49.84 7.29 4.10
N ASN A 148 49.98 6.13 3.45
CA ASN A 148 51.26 5.43 3.43
C ASN A 148 52.35 6.24 2.72
N ARG A 149 52.06 6.91 1.60
CA ARG A 149 53.03 7.74 0.85
C ARG A 149 53.24 9.13 1.44
N LEU A 150 52.30 9.61 2.25
CA LEU A 150 52.29 10.96 2.82
C LEU A 150 53.56 11.26 3.61
N VAL A 151 54.12 10.26 4.29
CA VAL A 151 55.36 10.44 5.06
C VAL A 151 56.52 10.87 4.17
N GLY A 152 56.72 10.22 3.02
CA GLY A 152 57.75 10.61 2.06
C GLY A 152 57.43 11.94 1.37
N ASP A 153 56.16 12.17 1.02
CA ASP A 153 55.74 13.41 0.37
C ASP A 153 55.95 14.64 1.28
N VAL A 154 55.65 14.52 2.58
CA VAL A 154 55.92 15.54 3.60
C VAL A 154 57.42 15.72 3.82
N LEU A 155 58.20 14.65 3.79
CA LEU A 155 59.66 14.74 3.91
C LEU A 155 60.27 15.56 2.76
N LEU A 156 59.83 15.32 1.51
CA LEU A 156 60.24 16.13 0.36
C LEU A 156 59.82 17.60 0.49
N CYS A 157 58.56 17.85 0.90
CA CYS A 157 58.06 19.20 1.10
C CYS A 157 58.81 19.97 2.18
N THR A 158 59.10 19.32 3.30
CA THR A 158 59.83 19.94 4.42
C THR A 158 61.30 20.17 4.06
N GLY A 159 61.92 19.24 3.34
CA GLY A 159 63.25 19.43 2.74
C GLY A 159 63.28 20.63 1.80
N PHE A 160 62.27 20.75 0.93
CA PHE A 160 62.12 21.89 0.04
C PHE A 160 62.01 23.23 0.80
N LEU A 161 61.09 23.33 1.76
CA LEU A 161 60.88 24.55 2.54
C LEU A 161 62.12 24.93 3.38
N SER A 162 62.92 23.96 3.79
CA SER A 162 64.08 24.18 4.65
C SER A 162 65.36 24.51 3.89
N TYR A 163 65.59 23.88 2.73
CA TYR A 163 66.88 23.92 2.04
C TYR A 163 66.83 24.54 0.64
N CYS A 164 65.68 24.57 -0.03
CA CYS A 164 65.60 24.99 -1.44
C CYS A 164 65.54 26.51 -1.65
N GLY A 165 65.34 27.30 -0.59
CA GLY A 165 65.20 28.77 -0.66
C GLY A 165 66.27 29.48 -1.48
N PRO A 166 67.57 29.29 -1.19
CA PRO A 166 68.66 29.99 -1.87
C PRO A 166 68.92 29.55 -3.32
N PHE A 167 68.34 28.42 -3.76
CA PHE A 167 68.69 27.77 -5.02
C PHE A 167 67.75 28.16 -6.17
N ASN A 168 68.27 28.10 -7.39
CA ASN A 168 67.48 28.29 -8.62
C ASN A 168 66.65 27.05 -8.98
N GLN A 169 65.76 27.18 -9.96
CA GLN A 169 64.85 26.10 -10.35
C GLN A 169 65.58 24.81 -10.75
N THR A 170 66.66 24.90 -11.53
CA THR A 170 67.44 23.73 -11.97
C THR A 170 68.02 22.96 -10.80
N PHE A 171 68.60 23.66 -9.83
CA PHE A 171 69.21 23.03 -8.67
C PHE A 171 68.16 22.48 -7.70
N ARG A 172 67.00 23.14 -7.58
CA ARG A 172 65.84 22.61 -6.84
C ARG A 172 65.37 21.28 -7.44
N THR A 173 65.28 21.19 -8.77
CA THR A 173 64.91 19.95 -9.47
C THR A 173 65.94 18.85 -9.22
N LEU A 174 67.24 19.15 -9.32
CA LEU A 174 68.32 18.21 -9.02
C LEU A 174 68.21 17.63 -7.61
N LEU A 175 68.04 18.51 -6.60
CA LEU A 175 67.88 18.09 -5.21
C LEU A 175 66.67 17.16 -5.04
N LEU A 176 65.51 17.58 -5.55
CA LEU A 176 64.25 16.83 -5.38
C LEU A 176 64.23 15.51 -6.15
N LYS A 177 64.47 15.57 -7.46
CA LYS A 177 64.25 14.44 -8.38
C LYS A 177 65.42 13.46 -8.42
N ASP A 178 66.64 13.97 -8.41
CA ASP A 178 67.80 13.11 -8.65
C ASP A 178 68.42 12.61 -7.34
N LEU A 179 68.48 13.46 -6.30
CA LEU A 179 69.12 13.12 -5.04
C LEU A 179 68.13 12.60 -4.00
N TRP A 180 67.12 13.38 -3.62
CA TRP A 180 66.24 13.04 -2.49
C TRP A 180 65.29 11.89 -2.82
N GLU A 181 64.70 11.84 -4.02
CA GLU A 181 63.90 10.69 -4.43
C GLU A 181 64.75 9.41 -4.51
N ALA A 182 66.02 9.48 -4.93
CA ALA A 182 66.92 8.32 -4.95
C ALA A 182 67.21 7.81 -3.52
N GLU A 183 67.48 8.71 -2.58
CA GLU A 183 67.65 8.37 -1.16
C GLU A 183 66.39 7.74 -0.56
N MET A 184 65.20 8.30 -0.86
CA MET A 184 63.95 7.70 -0.39
C MET A 184 63.74 6.28 -0.95
N ARG A 185 64.09 6.02 -2.21
CA ARG A 185 64.03 4.68 -2.80
C ARG A 185 65.03 3.72 -2.12
N SER A 186 66.25 4.18 -1.86
CA SER A 186 67.28 3.41 -1.13
C SER A 186 66.82 2.99 0.26
N HIS A 187 66.21 3.92 0.99
CA HIS A 187 65.69 3.71 2.34
C HIS A 187 64.29 3.07 2.39
N LYS A 188 63.71 2.71 1.23
CA LYS A 188 62.36 2.12 1.10
C LYS A 188 61.26 2.97 1.76
N ILE A 189 61.43 4.29 1.73
CA ILE A 189 60.41 5.24 2.18
C ILE A 189 59.38 5.38 1.06
N PRO A 190 58.09 5.11 1.30
CA PRO A 190 57.04 5.29 0.31
C PRO A 190 56.79 6.78 0.05
N PHE A 191 56.72 7.17 -1.23
CA PHE A 191 56.39 8.51 -1.70
C PHE A 191 55.66 8.45 -3.05
N SER A 192 55.14 9.58 -3.49
CA SER A 192 54.44 9.74 -4.77
C SER A 192 55.44 10.09 -5.89
N GLU A 193 55.55 9.26 -6.94
CA GLU A 193 56.58 9.42 -7.99
C GLU A 193 56.53 10.76 -8.74
N ASN A 194 55.34 11.32 -8.91
CA ASN A 194 55.11 12.60 -9.58
C ASN A 194 54.53 13.63 -8.61
N LEU A 195 55.18 13.81 -7.46
CA LEU A 195 54.76 14.81 -6.49
C LEU A 195 54.82 16.23 -7.08
N ASN A 196 53.67 16.90 -7.14
CA ASN A 196 53.58 18.32 -7.44
C ASN A 196 53.59 19.13 -6.14
N LEU A 197 54.78 19.63 -5.78
CA LEU A 197 55.01 20.42 -4.56
C LEU A 197 54.09 21.64 -4.45
N ILE A 198 53.85 22.34 -5.57
CA ILE A 198 53.01 23.54 -5.58
C ILE A 198 51.60 23.17 -5.12
N SER A 199 51.00 22.15 -5.73
CA SER A 199 49.65 21.70 -5.41
C SER A 199 49.51 21.09 -4.01
N MET A 200 50.60 20.58 -3.43
CA MET A 200 50.58 20.01 -2.08
C MET A 200 50.67 21.07 -0.99
N LEU A 201 51.41 22.15 -1.24
CA LEU A 201 51.67 23.19 -0.23
C LEU A 201 50.67 24.35 -0.30
N VAL A 202 50.10 24.62 -1.47
CA VAL A 202 49.23 25.76 -1.73
C VAL A 202 48.12 25.42 -2.70
N ASP A 203 46.92 25.93 -2.40
CA ASP A 203 45.74 25.79 -3.24
C ASP A 203 45.73 26.81 -4.42
N PRO A 204 45.10 26.48 -5.56
CA PRO A 204 45.03 27.38 -6.72
C PRO A 204 44.40 28.77 -6.45
N PRO A 205 43.37 28.91 -5.59
CA PRO A 205 42.86 30.23 -5.19
C PRO A 205 43.93 31.13 -4.56
N THR A 206 44.74 30.60 -3.64
CA THR A 206 45.85 31.36 -3.02
C THR A 206 46.87 31.81 -4.06
N ILE A 207 47.22 30.96 -5.04
CA ILE A 207 48.12 31.35 -6.15
C ILE A 207 47.49 32.48 -6.97
N SER A 208 46.19 32.40 -7.26
CA SER A 208 45.46 33.44 -7.99
C SER A 208 45.47 34.77 -7.23
N GLU A 209 45.35 34.73 -5.91
CA GLU A 209 45.45 35.91 -5.06
C GLU A 209 46.85 36.54 -5.12
N TRP A 210 47.91 35.72 -5.06
CA TRP A 210 49.29 36.22 -5.20
C TRP A 210 49.53 36.88 -6.56
N ASN A 211 48.96 36.32 -7.63
CA ASN A 211 49.02 36.92 -8.96
C ASN A 211 48.33 38.29 -9.00
N LEU A 212 47.16 38.43 -8.36
CA LEU A 212 46.49 39.73 -8.20
C LEU A 212 47.33 40.71 -7.37
N GLN A 213 48.10 40.20 -6.40
CA GLN A 213 49.03 40.97 -5.58
C GLN A 213 50.36 41.29 -6.30
N GLY A 214 50.55 40.86 -7.55
CA GLY A 214 51.70 41.21 -8.39
C GLY A 214 52.87 40.22 -8.34
N LEU A 215 52.69 39.04 -7.74
CA LEU A 215 53.62 37.92 -7.90
C LEU A 215 53.47 37.35 -9.33
N PRO A 216 54.55 37.04 -10.05
CA PRO A 216 54.45 36.33 -11.31
C PRO A 216 53.87 34.93 -11.16
N GLY A 217 53.17 34.46 -12.20
CA GLY A 217 52.59 33.12 -12.25
C GLY A 217 53.55 32.03 -12.74
N ASP A 218 54.86 32.27 -12.79
CA ASP A 218 55.84 31.23 -13.13
C ASP A 218 56.17 30.34 -11.92
N ASP A 219 56.58 29.11 -12.19
CA ASP A 219 56.85 28.10 -11.15
C ASP A 219 57.88 28.56 -10.11
N LEU A 220 58.92 29.28 -10.51
CA LEU A 220 59.96 29.74 -9.59
C LEU A 220 59.42 30.81 -8.64
N SER A 221 58.66 31.77 -9.17
CA SER A 221 58.00 32.81 -8.38
C SER A 221 56.98 32.24 -7.42
N ILE A 222 56.15 31.29 -7.87
CA ILE A 222 55.18 30.59 -7.01
C ILE A 222 55.92 29.82 -5.91
N GLN A 223 56.97 29.08 -6.27
CA GLN A 223 57.81 28.38 -5.29
C GLN A 223 58.44 29.32 -4.25
N ASN A 224 58.90 30.51 -4.67
CA ASN A 224 59.41 31.51 -3.74
C ASN A 224 58.30 32.05 -2.83
N GLY A 225 57.11 32.29 -3.37
CA GLY A 225 55.92 32.67 -2.59
C GLY A 225 55.53 31.62 -1.55
N ILE A 226 55.64 30.33 -1.90
CA ILE A 226 55.44 29.21 -0.98
C ILE A 226 56.45 29.28 0.17
N ILE A 227 57.74 29.49 -0.13
CA ILE A 227 58.77 29.57 0.91
C ILE A 227 58.53 30.78 1.83
N VAL A 228 58.18 31.94 1.27
CA VAL A 228 57.85 33.14 2.07
C VAL A 228 56.68 32.94 3.02
N THR A 229 55.66 32.18 2.60
CA THR A 229 54.41 32.04 3.36
C THR A 229 54.35 30.80 4.25
N LYS A 230 55.10 29.73 3.91
CA LYS A 230 55.03 28.43 4.59
C LYS A 230 56.32 28.05 5.32
N ALA A 231 57.44 28.70 5.07
CA ALA A 231 58.66 28.40 5.83
C ALA A 231 58.49 28.81 7.30
N ALA A 232 59.06 28.01 8.20
CA ALA A 232 59.00 28.27 9.64
C ALA A 232 59.84 29.50 10.06
N ARG A 233 60.79 29.92 9.23
CA ARG A 233 61.67 31.06 9.45
C ARG A 233 61.34 32.14 8.43
N TYR A 234 61.50 33.40 8.82
CA TYR A 234 61.39 34.53 7.90
C TYR A 234 62.55 34.49 6.90
N PRO A 235 62.29 34.25 5.60
CA PRO A 235 63.35 34.17 4.61
C PRO A 235 63.87 35.57 4.26
N LEU A 236 65.18 35.66 4.01
CA LEU A 236 65.78 36.86 3.44
C LEU A 236 65.42 36.92 1.95
N LEU A 237 64.74 37.99 1.54
CA LEU A 237 64.36 38.20 0.15
C LEU A 237 65.50 38.91 -0.62
N VAL A 238 66.11 38.20 -1.56
CA VAL A 238 67.11 38.76 -2.50
C VAL A 238 66.37 39.18 -3.78
N ASP A 239 65.97 40.46 -3.83
CA ASP A 239 65.07 40.98 -4.86
C ASP A 239 65.61 42.28 -5.50
N PRO A 240 66.49 42.17 -6.52
CA PRO A 240 67.04 43.34 -7.21
C PRO A 240 66.00 44.10 -8.03
N GLN A 241 64.89 43.44 -8.42
CA GLN A 241 63.83 44.03 -9.24
C GLN A 241 62.71 44.66 -8.39
N THR A 242 62.79 44.57 -7.06
CA THR A 242 61.79 45.07 -6.10
C THR A 242 60.38 44.48 -6.26
N GLN A 243 60.25 43.37 -6.97
CA GLN A 243 58.98 42.71 -7.24
C GLN A 243 58.42 42.04 -5.99
N GLY A 244 59.24 41.23 -5.30
CA GLY A 244 58.83 40.57 -4.06
C GLY A 244 58.55 41.58 -2.95
N LYS A 245 59.31 42.68 -2.88
CA LYS A 245 59.01 43.81 -1.97
C LYS A 245 57.63 44.41 -2.24
N SER A 246 57.30 44.64 -3.52
CA SER A 246 56.00 45.21 -3.91
C SER A 246 54.85 44.24 -3.62
N TRP A 247 55.06 42.94 -3.87
CA TRP A 247 54.11 41.88 -3.55
C TRP A 247 53.81 41.80 -2.05
N ILE A 248 54.83 41.78 -1.18
CA ILE A 248 54.63 41.74 0.28
C ILE A 248 53.87 42.97 0.77
N LYS A 249 54.20 44.17 0.27
CA LYS A 249 53.48 45.40 0.63
C LYS A 249 52.00 45.35 0.24
N LYS A 250 51.69 44.81 -0.93
CA LYS A 250 50.31 44.68 -1.41
C LYS A 250 49.55 43.58 -0.64
N LYS A 251 50.21 42.47 -0.34
CA LYS A 251 49.66 41.37 0.46
C LYS A 251 49.33 41.81 1.90
N GLU A 252 50.21 42.58 2.53
CA GLU A 252 50.06 43.04 3.92
C GLU A 252 49.40 44.43 4.02
N GLN A 253 48.73 44.90 2.96
CA GLN A 253 48.14 46.23 2.90
C GLN A 253 47.08 46.45 3.98
N GLU A 254 46.32 45.41 4.32
CA GLU A 254 45.29 45.45 5.37
C GLU A 254 45.86 45.23 6.78
N ASN A 255 47.12 44.79 6.90
CA ASN A 255 47.73 44.32 8.15
C ASN A 255 48.64 45.37 8.82
N GLU A 256 48.42 46.66 8.55
CA GLU A 256 49.17 47.78 9.16
C GLU A 256 50.71 47.62 9.11
N LEU A 257 51.24 47.17 7.96
CA LEU A 257 52.67 46.90 7.77
C LEU A 257 53.55 48.13 8.11
N LYS A 258 54.41 47.99 9.12
CA LYS A 258 55.44 48.99 9.47
C LYS A 258 56.72 48.74 8.68
N VAL A 259 57.17 49.74 7.92
CA VAL A 259 58.38 49.66 7.11
C VAL A 259 59.45 50.57 7.73
N SER A 260 60.60 50.00 8.09
CA SER A 260 61.79 50.72 8.52
C SER A 260 62.99 50.35 7.64
N SER A 261 63.94 51.26 7.52
CA SER A 261 65.26 51.01 6.92
C SER A 261 66.33 51.23 8.00
N ILE A 262 67.39 50.42 7.95
CA ILE A 262 68.60 50.60 8.75
C ILE A 262 69.46 51.68 8.11
#